data_AF-A0A416GFB9-F1
#
_entry.id   AF-A0A416GFB9-F1
#
_cell.length_a   1.000
_cell.length_b   1.000
_cell.length_c   1.000
_cell.angle_alpha   90.00
_cell.angle_beta   90.00
_cell.angle_gamma   90.00
#
_symmetry.space_group_name_H-M   'P 1'
#
loop_
_entity.id
_entity.type
_entity.pdbx_description
1 polymer ?
#
loop_
_entity_poly.entity_id
_entity_poly.type
_entity_poly.pdbx_seq_one_letter_code
_entity_poly.pdbx_strand_id
1 'polypeptide(L)'
;MMKVSLVSKWTMVLCCLLMLSACSLFEKEEEATEGSIYGMITDAVDNKPIVGAQVQITPTGRTVTTGSDGSYTITDLPVGSYKMQVSAVGYVRDSRNIEVIAGQQASGDMTLQRTSVNTKIGIDKSELNFTSDNQEQILNISNLGNIGALNWKFNSIPEWLVVSETSGSIAIGKTKAVVVAVDYTKITQSISTYLILSSDDESVSIKINVSKSGSSEGGNDGGSDTDGDGNDSGDGSGNDGNDPIYGSEETGFCGPISFDSNYKVDFVSCKRNLNEVLIQLKVTSIGADRTFRYYPSIPIAYDDMGFDYRPKVKVGSDNSYYEGYYTSFTFPKDIPLNMYIKVEDLNEESTKFPRMILKFNDEVVMTLENLIWAK
;
A
#
# COMPACT_ATOMS: atom_id res chain seq x y z
N MET A 1 -53.46 -95.53 27.73
CA MET A 1 -53.49 -94.06 27.94
C MET A 1 -52.25 -93.45 27.31
N MET A 2 -52.40 -92.26 26.73
CA MET A 2 -51.63 -91.64 25.63
C MET A 2 -50.10 -91.82 25.62
N LYS A 3 -49.57 -92.31 24.49
CA LYS A 3 -48.16 -92.16 24.09
C LYS A 3 -47.94 -90.74 23.58
N VAL A 4 -47.34 -89.87 24.39
CA VAL A 4 -46.88 -88.55 23.94
C VAL A 4 -45.59 -88.77 23.15
N SER A 5 -45.65 -88.52 21.84
CA SER A 5 -44.53 -88.64 20.90
C SER A 5 -43.36 -87.75 21.30
N LEU A 6 -42.16 -88.33 21.48
CA LEU A 6 -40.91 -87.59 21.77
C LEU A 6 -40.60 -86.51 20.70
N VAL A 7 -41.14 -86.67 19.49
CA VAL A 7 -41.00 -85.71 18.37
C VAL A 7 -41.64 -84.35 18.73
N SER A 8 -42.65 -84.31 19.60
CA SER A 8 -43.36 -83.10 19.99
C SER A 8 -42.62 -82.20 20.99
N LYS A 9 -41.66 -82.73 21.75
CA LYS A 9 -40.90 -81.95 22.75
C LYS A 9 -39.66 -81.29 22.14
N TRP A 10 -39.08 -81.91 21.11
CA TRP A 10 -37.90 -81.38 20.44
C TRP A 10 -38.25 -80.33 19.37
N THR A 11 -39.41 -80.44 18.72
CA THR A 11 -39.91 -79.41 17.80
C THR A 11 -40.28 -78.11 18.51
N MET A 12 -40.81 -78.19 19.74
CA MET A 12 -41.15 -76.99 20.53
C MET A 12 -39.91 -76.23 21.02
N VAL A 13 -38.86 -76.95 21.44
CA VAL A 13 -37.58 -76.35 21.87
C VAL A 13 -36.80 -75.76 20.69
N LEU A 14 -36.84 -76.40 19.52
CA LEU A 14 -36.22 -75.90 18.29
C LEU A 14 -36.93 -74.64 17.76
N CYS A 15 -38.27 -74.57 17.85
CA CYS A 15 -39.04 -73.36 17.54
C CYS A 15 -38.74 -72.20 18.51
N CYS A 16 -38.58 -72.47 19.81
CA CYS A 16 -38.20 -71.45 20.79
C CYS A 16 -36.75 -70.95 20.58
N LEU A 17 -35.79 -71.83 20.26
CA LEU A 17 -34.40 -71.43 19.94
C LEU A 17 -34.29 -70.64 18.63
N LEU A 18 -35.10 -70.96 17.62
CA LEU A 18 -35.21 -70.17 16.38
C LEU A 18 -35.91 -68.82 16.60
N MET A 19 -36.89 -68.74 17.51
CA MET A 19 -37.53 -67.48 17.92
C MET A 19 -36.61 -66.59 18.78
N LEU A 20 -35.77 -67.17 19.64
CA LEU A 20 -34.76 -66.40 20.38
C LEU A 20 -33.62 -65.90 19.48
N SER A 21 -33.25 -66.66 18.43
CA SER A 21 -32.24 -66.24 17.45
C SER A 21 -32.76 -65.22 16.43
N ALA A 22 -34.08 -65.09 16.24
CA ALA A 22 -34.70 -64.06 15.42
C ALA A 22 -34.90 -62.72 16.17
N CYS A 23 -34.73 -62.71 17.49
CA CYS A 23 -34.88 -61.51 18.31
C CYS A 23 -33.61 -60.65 18.38
N SER A 24 -32.50 -61.12 17.80
CA SER A 24 -31.18 -60.45 17.80
C SER A 24 -30.76 -59.87 16.43
N LEU A 25 -31.69 -59.74 15.48
CA LEU A 25 -31.43 -59.16 14.14
C LEU A 25 -32.26 -57.90 13.84
N PHE A 26 -32.87 -57.29 14.87
CA PHE A 26 -33.33 -55.91 14.78
C PHE A 26 -32.23 -55.02 15.34
N GLU A 27 -31.19 -54.78 14.53
CA GLU A 27 -30.39 -53.57 14.71
C GLU A 27 -31.38 -52.41 14.57
N LYS A 28 -31.59 -51.67 15.66
CA LYS A 28 -32.39 -50.46 15.65
C LYS A 28 -31.72 -49.51 14.67
N GLU A 29 -32.28 -49.38 13.46
CA GLU A 29 -31.85 -48.40 12.47
C GLU A 29 -32.08 -47.03 13.11
N GLU A 30 -31.02 -46.45 13.67
CA GLU A 30 -31.03 -45.08 14.17
C GLU A 30 -31.11 -44.20 12.94
N GLU A 31 -32.33 -43.86 12.52
CA GLU A 31 -32.52 -42.91 11.43
C GLU A 31 -31.81 -41.62 11.80
N ALA A 32 -30.72 -41.34 11.09
CA ALA A 32 -29.92 -40.15 11.32
C ALA A 32 -30.79 -38.93 11.04
N THR A 33 -31.19 -38.18 12.06
CA THR A 33 -31.96 -36.94 11.90
C THR A 33 -31.07 -35.71 11.70
N GLU A 34 -29.76 -35.92 11.71
CA GLU A 34 -28.73 -34.89 11.67
C GLU A 34 -27.65 -35.23 10.65
N GLY A 35 -26.95 -34.21 10.19
CA GLY A 35 -25.77 -34.33 9.36
C GLY A 35 -24.68 -33.37 9.83
N SER A 36 -23.67 -33.17 9.01
CA SER A 36 -22.55 -32.28 9.33
C SER A 36 -22.13 -31.42 8.13
N ILE A 37 -21.41 -30.34 8.42
CA ILE A 37 -20.74 -29.49 7.43
C ILE A 37 -19.25 -29.50 7.74
N TYR A 38 -18.41 -29.69 6.74
CA TYR A 38 -16.96 -29.58 6.85
C TYR A 38 -16.40 -28.79 5.69
N GLY A 39 -15.25 -28.17 5.85
CA GLY A 39 -14.56 -27.60 4.69
C GLY A 39 -13.26 -26.95 5.07
N MET A 40 -12.65 -26.34 4.06
CA MET A 40 -11.45 -25.53 4.15
C MET A 40 -11.75 -24.11 3.69
N ILE A 41 -11.27 -23.13 4.43
CA ILE A 41 -11.34 -21.72 4.04
C ILE A 41 -9.97 -21.30 3.50
N THR A 42 -9.94 -20.84 2.25
CA THR A 42 -8.70 -20.47 1.56
C THR A 42 -8.69 -19.01 1.10
N ASP A 43 -7.50 -18.48 0.95
CA ASP A 43 -7.24 -17.17 0.39
C ASP A 43 -7.31 -17.18 -1.15
N ALA A 44 -8.01 -16.23 -1.75
CA ALA A 44 -8.17 -16.16 -3.21
C ALA A 44 -6.89 -15.82 -3.99
N VAL A 45 -5.92 -15.18 -3.36
CA VAL A 45 -4.68 -14.68 -3.98
C VAL A 45 -3.63 -15.78 -4.04
N ASP A 46 -3.36 -16.45 -2.91
CA ASP A 46 -2.28 -17.43 -2.81
C ASP A 46 -2.74 -18.86 -2.50
N ASN A 47 -4.05 -19.11 -2.44
CA ASN A 47 -4.67 -20.40 -2.15
C ASN A 47 -4.23 -21.01 -0.81
N LYS A 48 -3.67 -20.21 0.10
CA LYS A 48 -3.28 -20.70 1.43
C LYS A 48 -4.49 -20.82 2.35
N PRO A 49 -4.45 -21.74 3.32
CA PRO A 49 -5.47 -21.82 4.35
C PRO A 49 -5.55 -20.53 5.18
N ILE A 50 -6.77 -20.08 5.44
CA ILE A 50 -7.03 -18.96 6.34
C ILE A 50 -7.27 -19.52 7.73
N VAL A 51 -6.29 -19.31 8.62
CA VAL A 51 -6.35 -19.67 10.03
C VAL A 51 -7.18 -18.65 10.80
N GLY A 52 -8.04 -19.10 11.72
CA GLY A 52 -8.80 -18.18 12.57
C GLY A 52 -10.01 -17.54 11.89
N ALA A 53 -10.44 -18.02 10.71
CA ALA A 53 -11.66 -17.57 10.06
C ALA A 53 -12.88 -18.05 10.85
N GLN A 54 -13.83 -17.15 11.07
CA GLN A 54 -15.10 -17.44 11.74
C GLN A 54 -16.13 -17.91 10.72
N VAL A 55 -16.65 -19.13 10.90
CA VAL A 55 -17.73 -19.73 10.10
C VAL A 55 -19.00 -19.74 10.95
N GLN A 56 -20.05 -19.03 10.52
CA GLN A 56 -21.34 -18.95 11.18
C GLN A 56 -22.45 -19.59 10.34
N ILE A 57 -23.34 -20.35 10.99
CA ILE A 57 -24.44 -21.07 10.36
C ILE A 57 -25.80 -20.53 10.80
N THR A 58 -26.55 -19.94 9.87
CA THR A 58 -27.92 -19.44 10.09
C THR A 58 -28.94 -20.49 9.60
N PRO A 59 -30.01 -20.79 10.36
CA PRO A 59 -30.54 -20.04 11.51
C PRO A 59 -30.01 -20.45 12.89
N THR A 60 -29.23 -21.53 13.01
CA THR A 60 -28.78 -22.04 14.33
C THR A 60 -27.95 -21.04 15.13
N GLY A 61 -27.29 -20.09 14.46
CA GLY A 61 -26.35 -19.16 15.07
C GLY A 61 -25.03 -19.81 15.49
N ARG A 62 -24.83 -21.11 15.22
CA ARG A 62 -23.60 -21.83 15.57
C ARG A 62 -22.41 -21.24 14.83
N THR A 63 -21.32 -21.11 15.56
CA THR A 63 -20.08 -20.52 15.05
C THR A 63 -18.90 -21.43 15.38
N VAL A 64 -18.03 -21.66 14.40
CA VAL A 64 -16.74 -22.34 14.58
C VAL A 64 -15.62 -21.49 14.01
N THR A 65 -14.40 -21.77 14.42
CA THR A 65 -13.19 -21.10 13.92
C THR A 65 -12.33 -22.11 13.19
N THR A 66 -11.73 -21.72 12.06
CA THR A 66 -10.84 -22.61 11.29
C THR A 66 -9.54 -22.91 12.03
N GLY A 67 -9.05 -24.13 11.86
CA GLY A 67 -7.77 -24.60 12.39
C GLY A 67 -6.55 -24.00 11.70
N SER A 68 -5.35 -24.42 12.11
CA SER A 68 -4.07 -23.97 11.52
C SER A 68 -3.86 -24.39 10.06
N ASP A 69 -4.63 -25.38 9.61
CA ASP A 69 -4.70 -25.85 8.23
C ASP A 69 -5.91 -25.28 7.47
N GLY A 70 -6.62 -24.30 8.04
CA GLY A 70 -7.80 -23.66 7.45
C GLY A 70 -9.06 -24.52 7.45
N SER A 71 -9.01 -25.73 8.02
CA SER A 71 -10.15 -26.63 8.07
C SER A 71 -11.13 -26.29 9.20
N TYR A 72 -12.39 -26.70 9.04
CA TYR A 72 -13.40 -26.63 10.10
C TYR A 72 -14.41 -27.78 9.94
N THR A 73 -15.13 -28.10 11.02
CA THR A 73 -16.23 -29.06 11.00
C THR A 73 -17.31 -28.63 11.99
N ILE A 74 -18.57 -28.79 11.59
CA ILE A 74 -19.76 -28.53 12.39
C ILE A 74 -20.61 -29.80 12.32
N THR A 75 -20.69 -30.52 13.43
CA THR A 75 -21.46 -31.77 13.58
C THR A 75 -22.84 -31.51 14.13
N ASP A 76 -23.71 -32.51 14.09
CA ASP A 76 -24.98 -32.52 14.82
C ASP A 76 -25.89 -31.37 14.38
N LEU A 77 -25.99 -31.17 13.06
CA LEU A 77 -26.89 -30.19 12.44
C LEU A 77 -28.16 -30.90 11.99
N PRO A 78 -29.35 -30.47 12.44
CA PRO A 78 -30.60 -30.98 11.92
C PRO A 78 -30.67 -30.87 10.39
N VAL A 79 -31.33 -31.82 9.75
CA VAL A 79 -31.53 -31.77 8.30
C VAL A 79 -32.22 -30.48 7.86
N GLY A 80 -31.74 -29.88 6.77
CA GLY A 80 -32.31 -28.64 6.24
C GLY A 80 -31.32 -27.78 5.47
N SER A 81 -31.81 -26.63 5.02
CA SER A 81 -31.02 -25.62 4.33
C SER A 81 -30.49 -24.56 5.29
N TYR A 82 -29.21 -24.25 5.14
CA TYR A 82 -28.48 -23.31 5.97
C TYR A 82 -27.79 -22.25 5.12
N LYS A 83 -27.63 -21.06 5.69
CA LYS A 83 -26.72 -20.05 5.16
C LYS A 83 -25.44 -20.07 5.98
N MET A 84 -24.35 -20.43 5.33
CA MET A 84 -23.01 -20.37 5.89
C MET A 84 -22.39 -19.02 5.54
N GLN A 85 -21.95 -18.28 6.55
CA GLN A 85 -21.24 -17.02 6.40
C GLN A 85 -19.84 -17.16 6.97
N VAL A 86 -18.83 -16.67 6.25
CA VAL A 86 -17.44 -16.73 6.68
C VAL A 86 -16.86 -15.33 6.74
N SER A 87 -16.13 -15.04 7.81
CA SER A 87 -15.40 -13.78 7.97
C SER A 87 -14.04 -13.99 8.61
N ALA A 88 -13.05 -13.22 8.18
CA ALA A 88 -11.71 -13.19 8.74
C ALA A 88 -11.14 -11.77 8.67
N VAL A 89 -10.24 -11.41 9.58
CA VAL A 89 -9.59 -10.10 9.57
C VAL A 89 -8.76 -9.95 8.29
N GLY A 90 -8.95 -8.84 7.57
CA GLY A 90 -8.28 -8.59 6.29
C GLY A 90 -8.98 -9.22 5.07
N TYR A 91 -10.16 -9.84 5.26
CA TYR A 91 -10.93 -10.47 4.19
C TYR A 91 -12.35 -9.90 4.08
N VAL A 92 -12.86 -9.87 2.86
CA VAL A 92 -14.27 -9.59 2.58
C VAL A 92 -15.09 -10.78 3.07
N ARG A 93 -16.10 -10.50 3.89
CA ARG A 93 -17.05 -11.50 4.35
C ARG A 93 -17.83 -12.05 3.15
N ASP A 94 -17.94 -13.37 3.08
CA ASP A 94 -18.70 -14.06 2.04
C ASP A 94 -19.72 -15.04 2.65
N SER A 95 -20.69 -15.47 1.85
CA SER A 95 -21.71 -16.43 2.30
C SER A 95 -22.25 -17.30 1.17
N ARG A 96 -22.64 -18.53 1.52
CA ARG A 96 -23.21 -19.51 0.60
C ARG A 96 -24.29 -20.33 1.28
N ASN A 97 -25.21 -20.85 0.48
CA ASN A 97 -26.23 -21.78 0.96
C ASN A 97 -25.67 -23.21 0.95
N ILE A 98 -25.99 -23.99 1.97
CA ILE A 98 -25.60 -25.39 2.12
C ILE A 98 -26.82 -26.19 2.55
N GLU A 99 -26.99 -27.37 1.97
CA GLU A 99 -28.01 -28.34 2.38
C GLU A 99 -27.36 -29.42 3.25
N VAL A 100 -27.97 -29.71 4.39
CA VAL A 100 -27.58 -30.79 5.29
C VAL A 100 -28.59 -31.92 5.16
N ILE A 101 -28.09 -33.10 4.81
CA ILE A 101 -28.86 -34.33 4.63
C ILE A 101 -28.52 -35.29 5.78
N ALA A 102 -29.53 -36.04 6.20
CA ALA A 102 -29.46 -37.08 7.22
C ALA A 102 -28.26 -38.02 7.03
N GLY A 103 -27.41 -38.13 8.05
CA GLY A 103 -26.25 -39.03 8.05
C GLY A 103 -25.14 -38.65 7.08
N GLN A 104 -25.26 -37.52 6.38
CA GLN A 104 -24.28 -37.07 5.40
C GLN A 104 -23.44 -35.89 5.90
N GLN A 105 -22.32 -35.70 5.24
CA GLN A 105 -21.38 -34.63 5.51
C GLN A 105 -21.28 -33.73 4.26
N ALA A 106 -21.79 -32.51 4.37
CA ALA A 106 -21.81 -31.54 3.28
C ALA A 106 -20.48 -30.77 3.21
N SER A 107 -19.86 -30.71 2.02
CA SER A 107 -18.66 -29.88 1.82
C SER A 107 -19.02 -28.40 1.90
N GLY A 108 -18.13 -27.68 2.56
CA GLY A 108 -18.14 -26.34 3.13
C GLY A 108 -17.17 -25.36 2.44
N ASP A 109 -16.36 -25.82 1.51
CA ASP A 109 -15.16 -25.10 1.05
C ASP A 109 -15.45 -23.69 0.50
N MET A 110 -14.72 -22.67 0.97
CA MET A 110 -14.96 -21.30 0.53
C MET A 110 -13.66 -20.53 0.42
N THR A 111 -13.56 -19.74 -0.65
CA THR A 111 -12.41 -18.89 -0.92
C THR A 111 -12.76 -17.44 -0.63
N LEU A 112 -12.01 -16.79 0.26
CA LEU A 112 -12.24 -15.39 0.61
C LEU A 112 -11.32 -14.45 -0.17
N GLN A 113 -11.88 -13.31 -0.57
CA GLN A 113 -11.14 -12.20 -1.16
C GLN A 113 -10.56 -11.32 -0.04
N ARG A 114 -9.32 -10.82 -0.19
CA ARG A 114 -8.74 -9.83 0.75
C ARG A 114 -9.51 -8.51 0.64
N THR A 115 -9.66 -7.75 1.73
CA THR A 115 -10.35 -6.43 1.71
C THR A 115 -9.61 -5.38 0.88
N SER A 116 -8.31 -5.56 0.68
CA SER A 116 -7.49 -4.73 -0.18
C SER A 116 -6.41 -5.62 -0.78
N VAL A 117 -6.19 -5.47 -2.09
CA VAL A 117 -5.23 -6.27 -2.85
C VAL A 117 -4.27 -5.28 -3.49
N ASN A 118 -3.03 -5.19 -3.00
CA ASN A 118 -2.03 -4.28 -3.55
C ASN A 118 -0.62 -4.84 -3.44
N THR A 119 0.25 -4.41 -4.36
CA THR A 119 1.69 -4.39 -4.08
C THR A 119 1.99 -3.16 -3.23
N LYS A 120 2.97 -3.26 -2.32
CA LYS A 120 3.39 -2.14 -1.49
C LYS A 120 4.90 -2.17 -1.31
N ILE A 121 5.57 -1.14 -1.79
CA ILE A 121 6.96 -0.79 -1.54
C ILE A 121 7.11 -0.39 -0.07
N GLY A 122 8.05 -1.04 0.61
CA GLY A 122 8.65 -0.53 1.83
C GLY A 122 10.12 -0.21 1.59
N ILE A 123 10.60 0.85 2.24
CA ILE A 123 12.02 1.21 2.31
C ILE A 123 12.38 1.40 3.77
N ASP A 124 13.60 1.00 4.16
CA ASP A 124 14.10 1.22 5.52
C ASP A 124 14.58 2.65 5.76
N LYS A 125 14.94 3.38 4.69
CA LYS A 125 15.47 4.75 4.74
C LYS A 125 14.87 5.61 3.65
N SER A 126 14.22 6.70 4.04
CA SER A 126 13.73 7.74 3.12
C SER A 126 14.80 8.76 2.72
N GLU A 127 15.98 8.72 3.37
CA GLU A 127 17.11 9.62 3.10
C GLU A 127 18.44 8.87 3.23
N LEU A 128 19.35 9.12 2.28
CA LEU A 128 20.71 8.62 2.25
C LEU A 128 21.67 9.81 2.20
N ASN A 129 22.67 9.79 3.09
CA ASN A 129 23.61 10.88 3.30
C ASN A 129 25.03 10.37 3.02
N PHE A 130 25.67 10.95 2.02
CA PHE A 130 26.99 10.58 1.54
C PHE A 130 28.01 11.67 1.85
N THR A 131 29.16 11.25 2.35
CA THR A 131 30.35 12.09 2.57
C THR A 131 31.56 11.46 1.88
N SER A 132 32.66 12.19 1.74
CA SER A 132 33.89 11.65 1.14
C SER A 132 34.42 10.40 1.86
N ASP A 133 34.08 10.23 3.13
CA ASP A 133 34.50 9.08 3.95
C ASP A 133 33.45 7.97 4.01
N ASN A 134 32.22 8.26 3.57
CA ASN A 134 31.10 7.31 3.52
C ASN A 134 30.39 7.42 2.17
N GLN A 135 30.98 6.78 1.15
CA GLN A 135 30.56 6.90 -0.24
C GLN A 135 29.53 5.85 -0.66
N GLU A 136 29.24 4.87 0.19
CA GLU A 136 28.32 3.77 -0.09
C GLU A 136 27.35 3.55 1.07
N GLN A 137 26.09 3.30 0.77
CA GLN A 137 25.05 2.98 1.75
C GLN A 137 24.14 1.88 1.23
N ILE A 138 23.65 1.03 2.14
CA ILE A 138 22.65 0.01 1.81
C ILE A 138 21.25 0.61 2.00
N LEU A 139 20.41 0.43 0.99
CA LEU A 139 18.97 0.67 0.99
C LEU A 139 18.25 -0.68 0.92
N ASN A 140 17.39 -0.96 1.90
CA ASN A 140 16.57 -2.18 1.89
C ASN A 140 15.20 -1.87 1.29
N ILE A 141 14.83 -2.61 0.25
CA ILE A 141 13.53 -2.54 -0.42
C ILE A 141 12.74 -3.78 -0.04
N SER A 142 11.50 -3.62 0.40
CA SER A 142 10.62 -4.73 0.82
C SER A 142 9.29 -4.72 0.09
N ASN A 143 8.73 -5.90 -0.15
CA ASN A 143 7.34 -6.04 -0.57
C ASN A 143 6.43 -6.20 0.67
N LEU A 144 5.87 -5.08 1.11
CA LEU A 144 4.87 -4.99 2.18
C LEU A 144 3.44 -5.27 1.69
N GLY A 145 3.28 -5.51 0.38
CA GLY A 145 2.00 -5.79 -0.23
C GLY A 145 1.49 -7.17 0.13
N ASN A 146 0.32 -7.47 -0.40
CA ASN A 146 -0.36 -8.74 -0.16
C ASN A 146 -0.77 -9.42 -1.47
N ILE A 147 -0.18 -9.05 -2.59
CA ILE A 147 -0.34 -9.81 -3.83
C ILE A 147 0.94 -9.74 -4.66
N GLY A 148 1.20 -10.83 -5.39
CA GLY A 148 2.24 -10.88 -6.41
C GLY A 148 3.66 -10.62 -5.89
N ALA A 149 4.60 -10.62 -6.82
CA ALA A 149 5.92 -10.08 -6.56
C ALA A 149 5.90 -8.57 -6.84
N LEU A 150 6.57 -7.79 -6.00
CA LEU A 150 6.80 -6.37 -6.23
C LEU A 150 7.86 -6.24 -7.31
N ASN A 151 7.46 -5.91 -8.53
CA ASN A 151 8.38 -5.53 -9.59
C ASN A 151 8.77 -4.08 -9.35
N TRP A 152 10.06 -3.83 -9.13
CA TRP A 152 10.56 -2.50 -8.79
C TRP A 152 11.65 -2.06 -9.75
N LYS A 153 11.79 -0.75 -9.93
CA LYS A 153 12.87 -0.12 -10.69
C LYS A 153 13.19 1.26 -10.16
N PHE A 154 14.46 1.63 -10.23
CA PHE A 154 14.88 3.01 -10.04
C PHE A 154 14.72 3.80 -11.34
N ASN A 155 14.17 5.00 -11.24
CA ASN A 155 13.96 5.89 -12.38
C ASN A 155 15.02 6.99 -12.37
N SER A 156 15.50 7.34 -13.58
CA SER A 156 16.31 8.54 -13.82
C SER A 156 17.52 8.68 -12.88
N ILE A 157 18.28 7.59 -12.70
CA ILE A 157 19.48 7.58 -11.85
C ILE A 157 20.51 8.56 -12.43
N PRO A 158 20.96 9.59 -11.68
CA PRO A 158 21.98 10.51 -12.15
C PRO A 158 23.32 9.81 -12.41
N GLU A 159 24.09 10.30 -13.38
CA GLU A 159 25.37 9.67 -13.77
C GLU A 159 26.45 9.64 -12.67
N TRP A 160 26.30 10.44 -11.62
CA TRP A 160 27.18 10.45 -10.44
C TRP A 160 26.75 9.45 -9.35
N LEU A 161 25.59 8.81 -9.50
CA LEU A 161 25.06 7.82 -8.58
C LEU A 161 25.21 6.42 -9.20
N VAL A 162 25.78 5.49 -8.44
CA VAL A 162 25.97 4.09 -8.84
C VAL A 162 25.09 3.23 -7.96
N VAL A 163 24.22 2.41 -8.55
CA VAL A 163 23.36 1.48 -7.81
C VAL A 163 23.66 0.04 -8.23
N SER A 164 23.76 -0.87 -7.27
CA SER A 164 24.14 -2.26 -7.53
C SER A 164 23.09 -3.00 -8.37
N GLU A 165 21.82 -2.64 -8.21
CA GLU A 165 20.69 -3.17 -8.98
C GLU A 165 19.73 -2.03 -9.30
N THR A 166 19.39 -1.84 -10.57
CA THR A 166 18.49 -0.77 -11.04
C THR A 166 17.03 -1.21 -11.08
N SER A 167 16.76 -2.52 -11.06
CA SER A 167 15.42 -3.09 -11.06
C SER A 167 15.45 -4.54 -10.58
N GLY A 168 14.29 -5.07 -10.19
CA GLY A 168 14.17 -6.45 -9.74
C GLY A 168 12.74 -6.83 -9.38
N SER A 169 12.59 -8.02 -8.77
CA SER A 169 11.30 -8.53 -8.31
C SER A 169 11.43 -9.11 -6.89
N ILE A 170 10.50 -8.77 -5.99
CA ILE A 170 10.55 -9.16 -4.56
C ILE A 170 9.25 -9.86 -4.18
N ALA A 171 9.35 -11.13 -3.77
CA ALA A 171 8.20 -11.89 -3.27
C ALA A 171 7.60 -11.26 -2.00
N ILE A 172 6.31 -11.51 -1.74
CA ILE A 172 5.57 -10.99 -0.58
C ILE A 172 6.34 -11.23 0.73
N GLY A 173 6.45 -10.18 1.55
CA GLY A 173 7.10 -10.24 2.86
C GLY A 173 8.62 -10.45 2.81
N LYS A 174 9.24 -10.35 1.63
CA LYS A 174 10.69 -10.41 1.45
C LYS A 174 11.26 -9.02 1.29
N THR A 175 12.57 -8.95 1.52
CA THR A 175 13.39 -7.74 1.46
C THR A 175 14.62 -8.01 0.60
N LYS A 176 15.06 -6.98 -0.12
CA LYS A 176 16.21 -6.96 -0.99
C LYS A 176 17.10 -5.78 -0.60
N ALA A 177 18.37 -6.05 -0.36
CA ALA A 177 19.36 -5.00 -0.13
C ALA A 177 19.93 -4.52 -1.47
N VAL A 178 19.93 -3.21 -1.69
CA VAL A 178 20.58 -2.55 -2.82
C VAL A 178 21.66 -1.63 -2.28
N VAL A 179 22.87 -1.70 -2.85
CA VAL A 179 23.95 -0.76 -2.52
C VAL A 179 23.80 0.47 -3.41
N VAL A 180 23.74 1.64 -2.78
CA VAL A 180 23.74 2.95 -3.42
C VAL A 180 25.08 3.60 -3.10
N ALA A 181 25.82 3.99 -4.13
CA ALA A 181 27.16 4.54 -4.05
C ALA A 181 27.25 5.85 -4.84
N VAL A 182 28.17 6.72 -4.46
CA VAL A 182 28.43 8.00 -5.13
C VAL A 182 29.79 7.97 -5.81
N ASP A 183 29.82 8.31 -7.10
CA ASP A 183 31.06 8.59 -7.83
C ASP A 183 31.54 10.01 -7.51
N TYR A 184 32.36 10.12 -6.46
CA TYR A 184 32.90 11.39 -5.98
C TYR A 184 33.78 12.13 -7.00
N THR A 185 34.22 11.47 -8.08
CA THR A 185 34.97 12.13 -9.16
C THR A 185 34.09 13.09 -9.96
N LYS A 186 32.77 12.87 -9.95
CA LYS A 186 31.77 13.70 -10.64
C LYS A 186 31.11 14.74 -9.72
N ILE A 187 31.47 14.77 -8.44
CA ILE A 187 30.92 15.70 -7.45
C ILE A 187 31.84 16.92 -7.30
N THR A 188 31.39 18.05 -7.85
CA THR A 188 32.09 19.35 -7.82
C THR A 188 31.62 20.26 -6.68
N GLN A 189 30.40 20.08 -6.19
CA GLN A 189 29.79 20.80 -5.07
C GLN A 189 28.83 19.88 -4.32
N SER A 190 28.43 20.26 -3.11
CA SER A 190 27.36 19.55 -2.40
C SER A 190 26.07 19.55 -3.24
N ILE A 191 25.42 18.40 -3.33
CA ILE A 191 24.20 18.22 -4.14
C ILE A 191 23.17 17.44 -3.33
N SER A 192 21.90 17.83 -3.49
CA SER A 192 20.75 17.11 -2.97
C SER A 192 19.80 16.78 -4.12
N THR A 193 19.33 15.54 -4.19
CA THR A 193 18.38 15.08 -5.21
C THR A 193 17.48 13.97 -4.67
N TYR A 194 16.59 13.44 -5.50
CA TYR A 194 15.76 12.29 -5.17
C TYR A 194 16.03 11.13 -6.13
N LEU A 195 16.28 9.95 -5.55
CA LEU A 195 16.23 8.69 -6.25
C LEU A 195 14.81 8.15 -6.18
N ILE A 196 14.17 7.92 -7.34
CA ILE A 196 12.79 7.44 -7.39
C ILE A 196 12.79 5.93 -7.57
N LEU A 197 12.13 5.23 -6.66
CA LEU A 197 11.85 3.80 -6.73
C LEU A 197 10.39 3.62 -7.12
N SER A 198 10.13 3.09 -8.31
CA SER A 198 8.78 2.79 -8.79
C SER A 198 8.50 1.31 -8.81
N SER A 199 7.21 0.99 -8.69
CA SER A 199 6.59 -0.31 -8.98
C SER A 199 5.45 -0.14 -9.97
N ASP A 200 4.71 -1.21 -10.24
CA ASP A 200 3.55 -1.19 -11.14
C ASP A 200 2.42 -0.29 -10.60
N ASP A 201 2.25 -0.23 -9.27
CA ASP A 201 1.10 0.44 -8.63
C ASP A 201 1.46 1.74 -7.90
N GLU A 202 2.73 1.94 -7.53
CA GLU A 202 3.15 3.10 -6.75
C GLU A 202 4.62 3.49 -6.93
N SER A 203 5.01 4.65 -6.38
CA SER A 203 6.39 5.11 -6.37
C SER A 203 6.75 5.75 -5.03
N VAL A 204 8.00 5.56 -4.62
CA VAL A 204 8.57 6.11 -3.39
C VAL A 204 9.85 6.88 -3.72
N SER A 205 10.03 8.04 -3.10
CA SER A 205 11.23 8.86 -3.24
C SER A 205 12.19 8.62 -2.08
N ILE A 206 13.48 8.51 -2.40
CA ILE A 206 14.59 8.48 -1.43
C ILE A 206 15.42 9.74 -1.66
N LYS A 207 15.52 10.60 -0.65
CA LYS A 207 16.36 11.79 -0.71
C LYS A 207 17.84 11.39 -0.64
N ILE A 208 18.64 11.92 -1.56
CA ILE A 208 20.08 11.68 -1.63
C ILE A 208 20.76 13.01 -1.36
N ASN A 209 21.52 13.10 -0.26
CA ASN A 209 22.40 14.24 0.00
C ASN A 209 23.85 13.80 -0.12
N VAL A 210 24.63 14.60 -0.85
CA VAL A 210 26.06 14.39 -1.03
C VAL A 210 26.77 15.65 -0.57
N SER A 211 27.59 15.53 0.47
CA SER A 211 28.44 16.61 0.96
C SER A 211 29.81 16.55 0.28
N LYS A 212 30.29 17.69 -0.23
CA LYS A 212 31.69 17.85 -0.63
C LYS A 212 32.49 18.35 0.57
N SER A 213 33.59 17.67 0.89
CA SER A 213 34.56 18.18 1.87
C SER A 213 35.37 19.31 1.23
N GLY A 214 35.31 20.52 1.82
CA GLY A 214 36.13 21.67 1.45
C GLY A 214 35.38 22.86 0.83
N SER A 215 34.61 23.60 1.64
CA SER A 215 34.46 25.04 1.47
C SER A 215 34.88 25.72 2.78
N SER A 216 36.17 25.65 3.10
CA SER A 216 36.75 26.65 3.98
C SER A 216 36.79 27.96 3.18
N GLU A 217 35.90 28.89 3.50
CA GLU A 217 36.16 30.29 3.18
C GLU A 217 37.49 30.64 3.84
N GLY A 218 38.50 30.90 3.00
CA GLY A 218 39.78 31.44 3.43
C GLY A 218 39.57 32.84 3.97
N GLY A 219 39.25 32.94 5.26
CA GLY A 219 39.31 34.17 6.04
C GLY A 219 40.75 34.46 6.43
N ASN A 220 41.28 35.51 5.82
CA ASN A 220 42.65 36.01 5.90
C ASN A 220 43.17 36.15 7.34
N ASP A 221 44.40 35.68 7.56
CA ASP A 221 45.23 36.02 8.71
C ASP A 221 45.50 37.53 8.72
N GLY A 222 45.23 38.17 9.85
CA GLY A 222 45.26 39.62 10.01
C GLY A 222 44.98 39.97 11.46
N GLY A 223 45.96 39.72 12.32
CA GLY A 223 45.90 40.09 13.73
C GLY A 223 45.71 41.58 13.96
N SER A 224 44.96 41.90 15.01
CA SER A 224 45.20 43.07 15.86
C SER A 224 44.54 42.83 17.21
N ASP A 225 45.38 42.78 18.24
CA ASP A 225 45.02 42.87 19.64
C ASP A 225 44.14 44.11 19.89
N THR A 226 43.02 43.92 20.60
CA THR A 226 42.52 44.93 21.54
C THR A 226 41.79 44.24 22.68
N ASP A 227 42.37 44.38 23.87
CA ASP A 227 41.77 44.12 25.17
C ASP A 227 40.47 44.90 25.37
N GLY A 228 39.50 44.28 26.04
CA GLY A 228 38.22 44.91 26.38
C GLY A 228 37.45 44.08 27.40
N ASP A 229 37.82 44.23 28.66
CA ASP A 229 37.10 43.75 29.84
C ASP A 229 35.62 44.20 29.87
N GLY A 230 34.74 43.31 30.33
CA GLY A 230 33.35 43.65 30.65
C GLY A 230 32.50 42.47 31.10
N ASN A 231 32.51 42.21 32.42
CA ASN A 231 31.59 41.35 33.19
C ASN A 231 30.13 41.39 32.69
N ASP A 232 29.47 40.23 32.57
CA ASP A 232 28.22 39.99 33.32
C ASP A 232 27.90 38.49 33.51
N SER A 233 27.63 38.19 34.78
CA SER A 233 26.98 37.07 35.45
C SER A 233 26.39 35.91 34.63
N GLY A 234 26.81 34.69 35.00
CA GLY A 234 26.04 33.48 34.70
C GLY A 234 24.90 33.28 35.70
N ASP A 235 23.72 32.92 35.19
CA ASP A 235 22.81 32.00 35.84
C ASP A 235 22.12 31.14 34.78
N GLY A 236 22.10 29.83 35.03
CA GLY A 236 21.61 28.82 34.12
C GLY A 236 20.12 28.57 34.33
N SER A 237 19.38 28.50 33.22
CA SER A 237 18.18 27.70 33.16
C SER A 237 18.11 27.08 31.77
N GLY A 238 18.50 25.81 31.69
CA GLY A 238 18.44 25.00 30.48
C GLY A 238 16.99 24.78 30.07
N ASN A 239 16.67 25.26 28.88
CA ASN A 239 15.41 25.00 28.20
C ASN A 239 15.78 24.21 26.93
N ASP A 240 16.02 22.91 27.05
CA ASP A 240 16.18 22.03 25.89
C ASP A 240 14.79 21.73 25.34
N GLY A 241 14.31 22.69 24.55
CA GLY A 241 13.21 22.52 23.62
C GLY A 241 13.59 21.49 22.56
N ASN A 242 12.62 20.66 22.22
CA ASN A 242 12.59 19.91 20.97
C ASN A 242 12.98 20.83 19.82
N ASP A 243 14.03 20.48 19.09
CA ASP A 243 14.44 21.16 17.87
C ASP A 243 13.90 20.37 16.66
N PRO A 244 12.89 20.88 15.93
CA PRO A 244 12.53 20.37 14.62
C PRO A 244 13.41 21.06 13.58
N ILE A 245 14.24 20.28 12.86
CA ILE A 245 15.08 20.80 11.78
C ILE A 245 14.17 21.26 10.62
N TYR A 246 14.10 22.58 10.47
CA TYR A 246 13.43 23.32 9.40
C TYR A 246 14.00 22.99 8.02
N GLY A 247 13.13 22.68 7.05
CA GLY A 247 13.39 22.94 5.64
C GLY A 247 13.43 24.44 5.42
N SER A 248 14.31 24.94 4.55
CA SER A 248 14.40 26.38 4.26
C SER A 248 13.03 26.93 3.84
N GLU A 249 12.56 27.96 4.55
CA GLU A 249 11.21 28.53 4.49
C GLU A 249 10.79 29.09 3.11
N GLU A 250 11.66 29.13 2.10
CA GLU A 250 11.42 29.98 0.92
C GLU A 250 10.72 29.32 -0.29
N THR A 251 10.59 27.99 -0.37
CA THR A 251 10.12 27.34 -1.65
C THR A 251 9.05 26.27 -1.52
N GLY A 252 8.76 25.82 -0.30
CA GLY A 252 7.88 24.71 -0.01
C GLY A 252 8.29 23.41 -0.69
N PHE A 253 7.57 22.35 -0.38
CA PHE A 253 7.94 20.99 -0.67
C PHE A 253 6.84 20.31 -1.49
N CYS A 254 7.23 19.65 -2.57
CA CYS A 254 6.38 18.66 -3.21
C CYS A 254 7.02 17.31 -2.97
N GLY A 255 6.25 16.35 -2.49
CA GLY A 255 6.63 14.94 -2.57
C GLY A 255 6.66 14.45 -4.02
N PRO A 256 6.64 13.13 -4.27
CA PRO A 256 6.95 12.60 -5.59
C PRO A 256 5.98 13.08 -6.67
N ILE A 257 6.55 13.44 -7.83
CA ILE A 257 5.82 13.75 -9.05
C ILE A 257 5.93 12.52 -9.96
N SER A 258 4.83 11.79 -10.11
CA SER A 258 4.69 10.76 -11.12
C SER A 258 4.13 11.39 -12.40
N PHE A 259 4.73 11.08 -13.54
CA PHE A 259 4.28 11.52 -14.85
C PHE A 259 4.45 10.40 -15.88
N ASP A 260 3.71 10.49 -16.98
CA ASP A 260 3.88 9.62 -18.14
C ASP A 260 5.33 9.63 -18.65
N SER A 261 5.86 8.43 -18.94
CA SER A 261 7.21 8.19 -19.45
C SER A 261 7.62 8.99 -20.69
N ASN A 262 6.65 9.55 -21.41
CA ASN A 262 6.83 10.40 -22.57
C ASN A 262 7.25 11.84 -22.23
N TYR A 263 7.32 12.19 -20.95
CA TYR A 263 7.73 13.51 -20.49
C TYR A 263 8.69 13.41 -19.31
N LYS A 264 9.58 14.39 -19.21
CA LYS A 264 10.39 14.65 -18.03
C LYS A 264 9.79 15.83 -17.27
N VAL A 265 9.58 15.67 -15.96
CA VAL A 265 9.03 16.72 -15.09
C VAL A 265 9.98 16.99 -13.93
N ASP A 266 10.45 18.23 -13.83
CA ASP A 266 11.26 18.70 -12.71
C ASP A 266 10.39 19.61 -11.82
N PHE A 267 10.35 19.35 -10.52
CA PHE A 267 9.73 20.26 -9.56
C PHE A 267 10.54 21.54 -9.42
N VAL A 268 9.88 22.71 -9.34
CA VAL A 268 10.55 24.00 -9.16
C VAL A 268 10.19 24.64 -7.83
N SER A 269 8.90 24.78 -7.50
CA SER A 269 8.46 25.34 -6.20
C SER A 269 7.00 25.02 -5.87
N CYS A 270 6.63 25.11 -4.60
CA CYS A 270 5.26 24.99 -4.09
C CYS A 270 5.06 26.00 -2.96
N LYS A 271 4.52 27.18 -3.26
CA LYS A 271 4.41 28.28 -2.29
C LYS A 271 2.96 28.56 -1.96
N ARG A 272 2.64 28.69 -0.67
CA ARG A 272 1.35 29.23 -0.25
C ARG A 272 1.42 30.74 -0.14
N ASN A 273 0.32 31.39 -0.47
CA ASN A 273 0.09 32.79 -0.22
C ASN A 273 -1.38 32.93 0.22
N LEU A 274 -1.60 33.13 1.53
CA LEU A 274 -2.94 33.19 2.12
C LEU A 274 -3.78 31.94 1.80
N ASN A 275 -4.84 32.10 1.01
CA ASN A 275 -5.77 31.06 0.56
C ASN A 275 -5.41 30.50 -0.82
N GLU A 276 -4.22 30.80 -1.35
CA GLU A 276 -3.74 30.27 -2.63
C GLU A 276 -2.47 29.43 -2.47
N VAL A 277 -2.32 28.38 -3.26
CA VAL A 277 -1.07 27.63 -3.42
C VAL A 277 -0.65 27.64 -4.88
N LEU A 278 0.60 28.03 -5.12
CA LEU A 278 1.22 28.05 -6.44
C LEU A 278 2.30 26.99 -6.54
N ILE A 279 2.10 26.04 -7.44
CA ILE A 279 3.04 24.98 -7.79
C ILE A 279 3.66 25.32 -9.14
N GLN A 280 4.99 25.30 -9.20
CA GLN A 280 5.75 25.49 -10.42
C GLN A 280 6.51 24.21 -10.76
N LEU A 281 6.37 23.78 -12.01
CA LEU A 281 7.03 22.62 -12.60
C LEU A 281 7.77 23.04 -13.86
N LYS A 282 8.76 22.26 -14.28
CA LYS A 282 9.39 22.35 -15.58
C LYS A 282 9.16 21.03 -16.32
N VAL A 283 8.46 21.09 -17.44
CA VAL A 283 8.00 19.91 -18.19
C VAL A 283 8.66 19.90 -19.56
N THR A 284 9.21 18.76 -19.95
CA THR A 284 9.89 18.53 -21.24
C THR A 284 9.27 17.31 -21.91
N SER A 285 8.78 17.43 -23.14
CA SER A 285 8.35 16.25 -23.90
C SER A 285 9.57 15.49 -24.43
N ILE A 286 9.48 14.16 -24.46
CA ILE A 286 10.59 13.29 -24.89
C ILE A 286 10.31 12.78 -26.30
N GLY A 287 11.24 13.02 -27.21
CA GLY A 287 11.31 12.36 -28.53
C GLY A 287 10.36 12.88 -29.62
N ALA A 288 9.30 13.62 -29.26
CA ALA A 288 8.35 14.23 -30.18
C ALA A 288 7.65 15.45 -29.55
N ASP A 289 7.07 16.31 -30.39
CA ASP A 289 6.14 17.35 -29.96
C ASP A 289 4.91 16.68 -29.36
N ARG A 290 4.42 17.19 -28.23
CA ARG A 290 3.24 16.60 -27.58
C ARG A 290 2.30 17.68 -27.09
N THR A 291 1.03 17.52 -27.46
CA THR A 291 -0.05 18.36 -26.98
C THR A 291 -0.84 17.62 -25.93
N PHE A 292 -1.09 18.27 -24.80
CA PHE A 292 -1.97 17.74 -23.76
C PHE A 292 -3.18 18.64 -23.58
N ARG A 293 -4.34 18.04 -23.34
CA ARG A 293 -5.60 18.71 -23.02
C ARG A 293 -5.86 18.66 -21.53
N TYR A 294 -6.11 19.83 -20.94
CA TYR A 294 -6.42 20.01 -19.52
C TYR A 294 -7.88 20.38 -19.31
N TYR A 295 -8.52 19.75 -18.32
CA TYR A 295 -9.92 19.96 -17.96
C TYR A 295 -10.02 20.46 -16.50
N PRO A 296 -10.13 21.77 -16.25
CA PRO A 296 -10.21 22.33 -14.89
C PRO A 296 -11.54 22.03 -14.17
N SER A 297 -12.53 21.47 -14.87
CA SER A 297 -13.87 21.24 -14.37
C SER A 297 -14.03 19.97 -13.50
N ILE A 298 -12.93 19.26 -13.20
CA ILE A 298 -12.93 18.08 -12.33
C ILE A 298 -12.09 18.41 -11.09
N PRO A 299 -12.59 18.18 -9.86
CA PRO A 299 -11.76 18.29 -8.67
C PRO A 299 -10.68 17.22 -8.73
N ILE A 300 -9.43 17.66 -8.69
CA ILE A 300 -8.24 16.82 -8.91
C ILE A 300 -7.20 17.02 -7.82
N ALA A 301 -7.47 17.87 -6.84
CA ALA A 301 -6.65 18.07 -5.66
C ALA A 301 -7.51 17.89 -4.42
N TYR A 302 -6.98 17.14 -3.46
CA TYR A 302 -7.60 16.88 -2.17
C TYR A 302 -6.65 17.38 -1.09
N ASP A 303 -7.13 18.23 -0.20
CA ASP A 303 -6.34 18.64 0.95
C ASP A 303 -6.36 17.62 2.09
N ASP A 304 -5.54 17.84 3.10
CA ASP A 304 -5.48 17.05 4.32
C ASP A 304 -6.73 17.17 5.22
N MET A 305 -7.68 18.03 4.86
CA MET A 305 -8.97 18.20 5.53
C MET A 305 -10.13 17.56 4.76
N GLY A 306 -9.88 17.02 3.57
CA GLY A 306 -10.88 16.37 2.73
C GLY A 306 -11.70 17.33 1.84
N PHE A 307 -11.23 18.56 1.61
CA PHE A 307 -11.84 19.47 0.64
C PHE A 307 -11.28 19.25 -0.76
N ASP A 308 -12.18 19.40 -1.73
CA ASP A 308 -11.93 19.21 -3.15
C ASP A 308 -11.63 20.56 -3.81
N TYR A 309 -10.53 20.61 -4.58
CA TYR A 309 -10.14 21.81 -5.30
C TYR A 309 -9.99 21.59 -6.81
N ARG A 310 -10.17 22.68 -7.53
CA ARG A 310 -10.08 22.76 -9.00
C ARG A 310 -8.88 23.63 -9.37
N PRO A 311 -7.71 23.03 -9.67
CA PRO A 311 -6.54 23.80 -10.01
C PRO A 311 -6.73 24.55 -11.34
N LYS A 312 -6.04 25.68 -11.47
CA LYS A 312 -5.90 26.42 -12.73
C LYS A 312 -4.49 26.22 -13.24
N VAL A 313 -4.32 26.04 -14.56
CA VAL A 313 -3.02 25.73 -15.18
C VAL A 313 -2.63 26.80 -16.20
N LYS A 314 -1.32 27.08 -16.26
CA LYS A 314 -0.67 27.97 -17.23
C LYS A 314 0.66 27.35 -17.68
N VAL A 315 1.04 27.49 -18.95
CA VAL A 315 2.29 26.92 -19.50
C VAL A 315 3.09 27.99 -20.25
N GLY A 316 4.42 27.92 -20.19
CA GLY A 316 5.33 28.76 -20.96
C GLY A 316 5.20 30.25 -20.61
N SER A 317 5.17 31.09 -21.64
CA SER A 317 5.05 32.55 -21.55
C SER A 317 3.60 33.05 -21.49
N ASP A 318 2.62 32.15 -21.37
CA ASP A 318 1.22 32.56 -21.27
C ASP A 318 1.04 33.51 -20.08
N ASN A 319 0.24 34.57 -20.25
CA ASN A 319 0.08 35.60 -19.22
C ASN A 319 -1.11 35.35 -18.28
N SER A 320 -2.00 34.42 -18.61
CA SER A 320 -3.23 34.15 -17.84
C SER A 320 -3.40 32.66 -17.54
N TYR A 321 -3.90 32.35 -16.34
CA TYR A 321 -4.36 31.01 -16.01
C TYR A 321 -5.62 30.66 -16.81
N TYR A 322 -5.74 29.40 -17.24
CA TYR A 322 -6.91 28.96 -17.98
C TYR A 322 -8.11 28.68 -17.05
N GLU A 323 -9.27 29.24 -17.38
CA GLU A 323 -10.52 29.15 -16.59
C GLU A 323 -11.72 28.60 -17.38
N GLY A 324 -11.54 28.18 -18.64
CA GLY A 324 -12.63 27.68 -19.48
C GLY A 324 -12.88 26.16 -19.33
N TYR A 325 -13.62 25.55 -20.26
CA TYR A 325 -13.99 24.13 -20.18
C TYR A 325 -12.82 23.16 -20.44
N TYR A 326 -11.97 23.47 -21.41
CA TYR A 326 -10.76 22.71 -21.72
C TYR A 326 -9.74 23.57 -22.46
N THR A 327 -8.47 23.37 -22.17
CA THR A 327 -7.38 24.01 -22.92
C THR A 327 -6.40 22.96 -23.41
N SER A 328 -5.63 23.27 -24.45
CA SER A 328 -4.57 22.41 -24.96
C SER A 328 -3.24 23.15 -24.91
N PHE A 329 -2.24 22.53 -24.31
CA PHE A 329 -0.87 23.05 -24.24
C PHE A 329 0.06 22.14 -25.05
N THR A 330 0.93 22.73 -25.86
CA THR A 330 1.88 21.98 -26.68
C THR A 330 3.30 22.14 -26.14
N PHE A 331 3.96 21.02 -25.89
CA PHE A 331 5.35 20.93 -25.46
C PHE A 331 6.19 20.53 -26.66
N PRO A 332 7.01 21.46 -27.19
CA PRO A 332 7.93 21.15 -28.27
C PRO A 332 8.92 20.07 -27.83
N LYS A 333 9.26 19.18 -28.74
CA LYS A 333 10.18 18.07 -28.54
C LYS A 333 11.45 18.53 -27.83
N ASP A 334 11.75 17.89 -26.70
CA ASP A 334 12.98 18.04 -25.93
C ASP A 334 13.25 19.50 -25.46
N ILE A 335 12.24 20.39 -25.47
CA ILE A 335 12.32 21.77 -24.98
C ILE A 335 11.60 21.88 -23.62
N PRO A 336 12.30 22.23 -22.52
CA PRO A 336 11.68 22.43 -21.22
C PRO A 336 10.84 23.71 -21.20
N LEU A 337 9.57 23.58 -20.79
CA LEU A 337 8.67 24.71 -20.53
C LEU A 337 8.24 24.75 -19.07
N ASN A 338 8.11 25.96 -18.52
CA ASN A 338 7.53 26.13 -17.19
C ASN A 338 6.02 25.84 -17.24
N MET A 339 5.53 25.11 -16.26
CA MET A 339 4.11 24.92 -15.98
C MET A 339 3.82 25.46 -14.59
N TYR A 340 2.71 26.18 -14.47
CA TYR A 340 2.22 26.73 -13.21
C TYR A 340 0.85 26.14 -12.94
N ILE A 341 0.66 25.59 -11.75
CA ILE A 341 -0.60 25.07 -11.24
C ILE A 341 -0.96 25.92 -10.03
N LYS A 342 -2.11 26.57 -10.08
CA LYS A 342 -2.61 27.39 -8.99
C LYS A 342 -3.86 26.74 -8.39
N VAL A 343 -3.91 26.64 -7.07
CA VAL A 343 -5.10 26.26 -6.33
C VAL A 343 -5.53 27.47 -5.50
N GLU A 344 -6.80 27.85 -5.59
CA GLU A 344 -7.40 29.01 -4.91
C GLU A 344 -8.42 28.52 -3.88
N ASP A 345 -8.86 29.43 -3.01
CA ASP A 345 -9.86 29.18 -1.96
C ASP A 345 -9.48 28.07 -0.96
N LEU A 346 -8.17 27.87 -0.71
CA LEU A 346 -7.69 26.91 0.28
C LEU A 346 -8.20 27.20 1.67
N ASN A 347 -8.56 26.12 2.37
CA ASN A 347 -8.83 26.17 3.79
C ASN A 347 -7.61 26.69 4.58
N GLU A 348 -7.85 27.63 5.51
CA GLU A 348 -6.81 28.23 6.36
C GLU A 348 -6.06 27.19 7.20
N GLU A 349 -6.76 26.15 7.66
CA GLU A 349 -6.21 25.08 8.50
C GLU A 349 -5.50 23.98 7.70
N SER A 350 -5.66 23.96 6.37
CA SER A 350 -4.98 22.96 5.55
C SER A 350 -3.46 23.16 5.62
N THR A 351 -2.69 22.07 5.58
CA THR A 351 -1.22 22.14 5.62
C THR A 351 -0.54 21.49 4.42
N LYS A 352 -1.28 20.70 3.64
CA LYS A 352 -0.77 19.97 2.48
C LYS A 352 -1.87 19.51 1.54
N PHE A 353 -1.51 19.20 0.30
CA PHE A 353 -2.26 18.24 -0.51
C PHE A 353 -1.59 16.87 -0.39
N PRO A 354 -2.23 15.88 0.28
CA PRO A 354 -1.73 14.51 0.27
C PRO A 354 -1.55 13.98 -1.15
N ARG A 355 -2.45 14.36 -2.07
CA ARG A 355 -2.42 13.92 -3.46
C ARG A 355 -3.14 14.90 -4.40
N MET A 356 -2.54 15.15 -5.56
CA MET A 356 -3.14 15.87 -6.69
C MET A 356 -2.93 15.07 -7.98
N ILE A 357 -3.99 14.86 -8.75
CA ILE A 357 -4.01 13.99 -9.93
C ILE A 357 -4.45 14.79 -11.16
N LEU A 358 -3.51 15.32 -11.94
CA LEU A 358 -3.87 15.98 -13.20
C LEU A 358 -4.08 14.92 -14.29
N LYS A 359 -5.31 14.85 -14.81
CA LYS A 359 -5.63 14.06 -16.00
C LYS A 359 -5.42 14.88 -17.26
N PHE A 360 -4.74 14.31 -18.23
CA PHE A 360 -4.56 14.91 -19.55
C PHE A 360 -4.99 13.96 -20.66
N ASN A 361 -5.60 14.52 -21.72
CA ASN A 361 -6.11 13.74 -22.85
C ASN A 361 -6.95 12.51 -22.40
N ASP A 362 -7.69 12.64 -21.29
CA ASP A 362 -8.57 11.62 -20.69
C ASP A 362 -7.88 10.33 -20.17
N GLU A 363 -6.57 10.14 -20.38
CA GLU A 363 -5.83 8.91 -20.01
C GLU A 363 -4.47 9.15 -19.32
N VAL A 364 -3.79 10.27 -19.60
CA VAL A 364 -2.46 10.56 -19.07
C VAL A 364 -2.60 11.12 -17.65
N VAL A 365 -1.92 10.50 -16.67
CA VAL A 365 -2.03 10.89 -15.27
C VAL A 365 -0.71 11.47 -14.76
N MET A 366 -0.69 12.76 -14.40
CA MET A 366 0.31 13.28 -13.45
C MET A 366 -0.23 13.09 -12.04
N THR A 367 0.59 12.55 -11.17
CA THR A 367 0.29 12.52 -9.75
C THR A 367 1.35 13.28 -8.97
N LEU A 368 0.94 14.30 -8.23
CA LEU A 368 1.76 15.03 -7.27
C LEU A 368 1.35 14.53 -5.88
N GLU A 369 2.26 13.87 -5.18
CA GLU A 369 2.01 13.34 -3.84
C GLU A 369 2.65 14.24 -2.78
N ASN A 370 2.03 14.34 -1.60
CA ASN A 370 2.54 15.05 -0.43
C ASN A 370 3.08 16.47 -0.75
N LEU A 371 2.25 17.29 -1.39
CA LEU A 371 2.51 18.71 -1.59
C LEU A 371 2.37 19.45 -0.26
N ILE A 372 3.47 19.78 0.39
CA ILE A 372 3.54 20.56 1.64
C ILE A 372 4.06 21.95 1.27
N TRP A 373 3.23 22.97 1.28
CA TRP A 373 3.67 24.32 0.91
C TRP A 373 4.54 24.98 1.99
N ALA A 374 5.45 25.86 1.56
CA ALA A 374 6.04 26.85 2.46
C ALA A 374 4.95 27.85 2.86
N LYS A 375 4.95 28.23 4.14
CA LYS A 375 4.05 29.26 4.67
C LYS A 375 4.49 30.66 4.28
#